data_AF-A0A938FRI3-F1
#
_entry.id   AF-A0A938FRI3-F1
#
_cell.length_a   1.000
_cell.length_b   1.000
_cell.length_c   1.000
_cell.angle_alpha   90.00
_cell.angle_beta   90.00
_cell.angle_gamma   90.00
#
_symmetry.space_group_name_H-M   'P 1'
#
loop_
_entity.id
_entity.type
_entity.pdbx_description
1 polymer ?
#
loop_
_entity_poly.entity_id
_entity_poly.type
_entity_poly.pdbx_seq_one_letter_code
_entity_poly.pdbx_strand_id
1 'polypeptide(L)'
;MAAVGAIVLSISPKFGAVLSAISGGVLGGVQVALFGMIGILDAKNWIESRVNFADSTNLVLAASAIIIGIAYISWTSGDFTFNGIINATLVAVIGYRVFHTISKSRGTSAA
;
A
#
# COMPACT_ATOMS: atom_id res chain seq x y z
N MET A 1 19.79 -9.36 13.80
CA MET A 1 21.02 -8.54 13.99
C MET A 1 20.82 -7.06 13.68
N ALA A 2 20.15 -6.69 12.59
CA ALA A 2 19.88 -5.27 12.26
C ALA A 2 19.12 -4.50 13.38
N ALA A 3 18.12 -5.11 14.01
CA ALA A 3 17.35 -4.47 15.08
C ALA A 3 18.20 -4.10 16.31
N VAL A 4 19.12 -4.97 16.71
CA VAL A 4 20.02 -4.71 17.85
C VAL A 4 20.98 -3.56 17.53
N GLY A 5 21.52 -3.54 16.30
CA GLY A 5 22.34 -2.42 15.83
C GLY A 5 21.59 -1.08 15.81
N ALA A 6 20.33 -1.07 15.37
CA ALA A 6 19.49 0.13 15.36
C ALA A 6 19.25 0.68 16.78
N ILE A 7 18.99 -0.20 17.77
CA ILE A 7 18.82 0.20 19.17
C ILE A 7 20.11 0.84 19.71
N VAL A 8 21.26 0.21 19.52
CA VAL A 8 22.55 0.74 20.01
C VAL A 8 22.89 2.07 19.34
N LEU A 9 22.65 2.20 18.03
CA LEU A 9 22.89 3.45 17.27
C LEU A 9 21.91 4.56 17.65
N SER A 10 20.66 4.24 17.99
CA SER A 10 19.66 5.23 18.41
C SER A 10 20.01 5.97 19.70
N ILE A 11 20.79 5.33 20.58
CA ILE A 11 21.24 5.91 21.86
C ILE A 11 22.50 6.78 21.66
N SER A 12 23.18 6.69 20.51
CA SER A 12 24.41 7.44 20.23
C SER A 12 24.14 8.87 19.73
N PRO A 13 24.57 9.91 20.47
CA PRO A 13 24.37 11.31 20.06
C PRO A 13 25.06 11.67 18.74
N LYS A 14 26.19 11.01 18.45
CA LYS A 14 26.95 11.22 17.20
C LYS A 14 26.20 10.74 15.96
N PHE A 15 25.43 9.66 16.08
CA PHE A 15 24.62 9.14 14.99
C PHE A 15 23.43 10.06 14.70
N GLY A 16 22.80 10.61 15.75
CA GLY A 16 21.74 11.61 15.62
C GLY A 16 22.20 12.89 14.90
N ALA A 17 23.41 13.38 15.20
CA ALA A 17 23.98 14.54 14.53
C ALA A 17 24.20 14.30 13.02
N VAL A 18 24.64 13.09 12.63
CA VAL A 18 24.79 12.70 11.23
C VAL A 18 23.43 12.63 10.53
N LEU A 19 22.41 12.03 11.17
CA LEU A 19 21.06 11.96 10.63
C LEU A 19 20.46 13.35 10.39
N SER A 20 20.64 14.28 11.34
CA SER A 20 20.19 15.66 11.21
C SER A 20 20.93 16.46 10.12
N ALA A 21 22.14 16.03 9.74
CA ALA A 21 22.91 16.65 8.67
C ALA A 21 22.49 16.15 7.27
N ILE A 22 21.66 15.11 7.17
CA ILE A 22 21.17 14.62 5.88
C ILE A 22 20.20 15.65 5.28
N SER A 23 20.54 16.16 4.09
CA SER A 23 19.68 17.08 3.35
C SER A 23 18.34 16.43 2.99
N GLY A 24 17.25 17.21 3.03
CA GLY A 24 15.91 16.77 2.66
C GLY A 24 15.83 16.18 1.24
N GLY A 25 16.68 16.63 0.31
CA GLY A 25 16.75 16.06 -1.04
C GLY A 25 17.18 14.59 -1.07
N VAL A 26 18.11 14.19 -0.20
CA VAL A 26 18.56 12.79 -0.11
C VAL A 26 17.48 11.93 0.57
N LEU A 27 16.86 12.44 1.64
CA LEU A 27 15.76 11.75 2.33
C LEU A 27 14.57 11.50 1.37
N GLY A 28 14.20 12.51 0.58
CA GLY A 28 13.16 12.36 -0.44
C GLY A 28 13.53 11.34 -1.51
N GLY A 29 14.77 11.37 -2.01
CA GLY A 29 15.24 10.40 -3.03
C GLY A 29 15.21 8.95 -2.53
N VAL A 30 15.66 8.72 -1.29
CA VAL A 30 15.61 7.39 -0.66
C VAL A 30 14.16 6.94 -0.46
N GLN A 31 13.27 7.82 -0.01
CA GLN A 31 11.84 7.50 0.14
C GLN A 31 11.18 7.11 -1.17
N VAL A 32 11.42 7.87 -2.25
CA VAL A 32 10.88 7.57 -3.58
C VAL A 32 11.35 6.20 -4.07
N ALA A 33 12.64 5.89 -3.91
CA ALA A 33 13.19 4.59 -4.29
C ALA A 33 12.58 3.44 -3.47
N LEU A 34 12.42 3.63 -2.17
CA LEU A 34 11.82 2.64 -1.26
C LEU A 34 10.36 2.39 -1.61
N PHE A 35 9.53 3.43 -1.73
CA PHE A 35 8.11 3.27 -2.09
C PHE A 35 7.94 2.70 -3.50
N GLY A 36 8.80 3.08 -4.45
CA GLY A 36 8.82 2.50 -5.79
C GLY A 36 9.11 0.99 -5.76
N MET A 37 10.10 0.56 -4.97
CA MET A 37 10.43 -0.86 -4.82
C MET A 37 9.29 -1.66 -4.19
N ILE A 38 8.63 -1.11 -3.17
CA ILE A 38 7.47 -1.75 -2.54
C ILE A 38 6.34 -1.95 -3.57
N GLY A 39 6.01 -0.93 -4.36
CA GLY A 39 4.96 -1.04 -5.38
C GLY A 39 5.26 -2.07 -6.47
N ILE A 40 6.53 -2.17 -6.91
CA ILE A 40 6.93 -3.22 -7.87
C ILE A 40 6.89 -4.61 -7.23
N LEU A 41 7.22 -4.73 -5.94
CA LEU A 41 7.11 -5.99 -5.21
C LEU A 41 5.65 -6.47 -5.14
N ASP A 42 4.69 -5.57 -4.94
CA ASP A 42 3.26 -5.91 -4.97
C ASP A 42 2.81 -6.40 -6.35
N ALA A 43 3.23 -5.69 -7.41
CA ALA A 43 2.95 -6.12 -8.80
C ALA A 43 3.56 -7.49 -9.11
N LYS A 44 4.80 -7.73 -8.66
CA LYS A 44 5.47 -9.03 -8.76
C LYS A 44 4.69 -10.10 -8.01
N ASN A 45 4.22 -9.81 -6.80
CA ASN A 45 3.43 -10.75 -6.02
C ASN A 45 2.11 -11.14 -6.72
N TRP A 46 1.44 -10.22 -7.42
CA TRP A 46 0.26 -10.55 -8.23
C TRP A 46 0.58 -11.50 -9.39
N ILE A 47 1.73 -11.33 -10.04
CA ILE A 47 2.20 -12.23 -11.10
C ILE A 47 2.55 -13.61 -10.53
N GLU A 48 3.32 -13.65 -9.44
CA GLU A 48 3.74 -14.90 -8.79
C GLU A 48 2.55 -15.69 -8.22
N SER A 49 1.56 -14.98 -7.67
CA SER A 49 0.30 -15.55 -7.19
C SER A 49 -0.69 -15.89 -8.32
N ARG A 50 -0.34 -15.62 -9.58
CA ARG A 50 -1.18 -15.85 -10.78
C ARG A 50 -2.56 -15.21 -10.67
N VAL A 51 -2.62 -13.95 -10.23
CA VAL A 51 -3.86 -13.18 -10.17
C VAL A 51 -4.43 -13.03 -11.58
N ASN A 52 -5.65 -13.51 -11.80
CA ASN A 52 -6.33 -13.40 -13.07
C ASN A 52 -6.95 -12.00 -13.24
N PHE A 53 -6.28 -11.13 -14.00
CA PHE A 53 -6.78 -9.79 -14.35
C PHE A 53 -7.74 -9.78 -15.56
N ALA A 54 -7.98 -10.93 -16.21
CA ALA A 54 -9.08 -11.04 -17.17
C ALA A 54 -10.44 -11.08 -16.47
N ASP A 55 -10.47 -11.46 -15.19
CA ASP A 55 -11.65 -11.26 -14.34
C ASP A 55 -11.81 -9.76 -14.05
N SER A 56 -12.90 -9.19 -14.55
CA SER A 56 -13.27 -7.78 -14.36
C SER A 56 -13.31 -7.39 -12.88
N THR A 57 -13.70 -8.31 -11.99
CA THR A 57 -13.72 -8.08 -10.54
C THR A 57 -12.32 -7.78 -10.01
N ASN A 58 -11.35 -8.62 -10.35
CA ASN A 58 -9.97 -8.46 -9.87
C ASN A 58 -9.33 -7.21 -10.48
N LEU A 59 -9.59 -6.94 -11.77
CA LEU A 59 -9.07 -5.77 -12.46
C LEU A 59 -9.59 -4.46 -11.84
N VAL A 60 -10.91 -4.33 -11.70
CA VAL A 60 -11.55 -3.13 -11.13
C VAL A 60 -11.14 -2.93 -9.68
N LEU A 61 -11.04 -4.01 -8.90
CA LEU A 61 -10.63 -3.93 -7.50
C LEU A 61 -9.17 -3.47 -7.35
N ALA A 62 -8.25 -4.05 -8.11
CA ALA A 62 -6.86 -3.65 -8.10
C ALA A 62 -6.70 -2.19 -8.56
N ALA A 63 -7.32 -1.81 -9.67
CA ALA A 63 -7.25 -0.45 -10.21
C ALA A 63 -7.81 0.60 -9.23
N SER A 64 -8.99 0.33 -8.64
CA SER A 64 -9.61 1.24 -7.69
C SER A 64 -8.79 1.38 -6.41
N ALA A 65 -8.28 0.29 -5.84
CA ALA A 65 -7.42 0.34 -4.65
C ALA A 65 -6.14 1.16 -4.89
N ILE A 66 -5.49 0.96 -6.05
CA ILE A 66 -4.29 1.72 -6.43
C ILE A 66 -4.59 3.21 -6.55
N ILE A 67 -5.63 3.59 -7.30
CA ILE A 67 -5.94 5.01 -7.54
C ILE A 67 -6.35 5.72 -6.24
N ILE A 68 -7.15 5.09 -5.38
CA ILE A 68 -7.56 5.68 -4.09
C ILE A 68 -6.35 5.90 -3.18
N GLY A 69 -5.39 4.95 -3.18
CA GLY A 69 -4.15 5.06 -2.41
C GLY A 69 -3.27 6.20 -2.90
N ILE A 70 -3.02 6.27 -4.21
CA ILE A 70 -2.13 7.27 -4.83
C ILE A 70 -2.75 8.67 -4.79
N ALA A 71 -4.05 8.80 -5.06
CA ALA A 71 -4.76 10.09 -5.02
C ALA A 71 -4.92 10.63 -3.60
N TYR A 72 -4.48 9.89 -2.58
CA TYR A 72 -4.57 10.25 -1.16
C TYR A 72 -5.97 10.72 -0.76
N ILE A 73 -6.99 10.00 -1.22
CA ILE A 73 -8.38 10.36 -0.92
C ILE A 73 -8.58 10.20 0.57
N SER A 74 -8.80 11.32 1.24
CA SER A 74 -8.94 11.37 2.69
C SER A 74 -10.22 12.09 3.09
N TRP A 75 -10.81 11.61 4.18
CA TRP A 75 -12.02 12.19 4.75
C TRP A 75 -11.99 12.04 6.26
N THR A 76 -12.41 13.10 6.94
CA THR A 76 -12.56 13.15 8.39
C THR A 76 -14.02 13.04 8.79
N SER A 77 -14.30 12.12 9.72
CA SER A 77 -15.59 11.96 10.38
C SER A 77 -15.41 12.07 11.89
N GLY A 78 -15.81 13.19 12.47
CA GLY A 78 -15.58 13.49 13.89
C GLY A 78 -14.07 13.45 14.21
N ASP A 79 -13.70 12.63 15.18
CA ASP A 79 -12.30 12.47 15.63
C ASP A 79 -11.47 11.48 14.77
N PHE A 80 -12.08 10.85 13.75
CA PHE A 80 -11.41 9.86 12.92
C PHE A 80 -11.06 10.42 11.54
N THR A 81 -9.77 10.35 11.18
CA THR A 81 -9.29 10.68 9.83
C THR A 81 -8.96 9.42 9.06
N PHE A 82 -9.71 9.18 8.00
CA PHE A 82 -9.46 8.10 7.07
C PHE A 82 -8.56 8.60 5.95
N ASN A 83 -7.30 8.15 5.97
CA ASN A 83 -6.29 8.51 4.98
C ASN A 83 -6.36 7.62 3.72
N GLY A 84 -5.63 8.01 2.66
CA GLY A 84 -5.64 7.33 1.36
C GLY A 84 -5.38 5.82 1.45
N ILE A 85 -4.36 5.39 2.21
CA ILE A 85 -4.04 3.96 2.38
C ILE A 85 -5.18 3.21 3.06
N ILE A 86 -5.78 3.80 4.11
CA ILE A 86 -6.89 3.19 4.84
C ILE A 86 -8.09 3.01 3.90
N ASN A 87 -8.42 4.04 3.12
CA ASN A 87 -9.52 3.99 2.16
C ASN A 87 -9.24 3.00 1.02
N ALA A 88 -8.01 2.90 0.53
CA ALA A 88 -7.60 1.92 -0.47
C ALA A 88 -7.80 0.49 0.03
N THR A 89 -7.38 0.19 1.27
CA THR A 89 -7.58 -1.13 1.88
C THR A 89 -9.06 -1.41 2.11
N LEU A 90 -9.85 -0.43 2.55
CA LEU A 90 -11.28 -0.56 2.74
C LEU A 90 -11.97 -0.97 1.44
N VAL A 91 -11.67 -0.27 0.34
CA VAL A 91 -12.23 -0.58 -0.98
C VAL A 91 -11.76 -1.94 -1.48
N ALA A 92 -10.50 -2.31 -1.29
CA ALA A 92 -10.00 -3.63 -1.66
C ALA A 92 -10.75 -4.75 -0.94
N VAL A 93 -10.92 -4.65 0.38
CA VAL A 93 -11.53 -5.73 1.18
C VAL A 93 -13.05 -5.77 1.00
N ILE A 94 -13.73 -4.63 1.16
CA ILE A 94 -15.19 -4.55 1.06
C ILE A 94 -15.63 -4.75 -0.38
N GLY A 95 -14.95 -4.09 -1.33
CA GLY A 95 -15.22 -4.24 -2.76
C GLY A 95 -15.14 -5.70 -3.19
N TYR A 96 -14.06 -6.41 -2.82
CA TYR A 96 -13.94 -7.84 -3.13
C TYR A 96 -15.12 -8.65 -2.61
N ARG A 97 -15.48 -8.47 -1.33
CA ARG A 97 -16.59 -9.21 -0.72
C ARG A 97 -17.92 -8.92 -1.41
N VAL A 98 -18.19 -7.66 -1.74
CA VAL A 98 -19.43 -7.25 -2.42
C VAL A 98 -19.48 -7.84 -3.82
N PHE A 99 -18.44 -7.65 -4.64
CA PHE A 99 -18.41 -8.17 -6.01
C PHE A 99 -18.45 -9.71 -6.03
N HIS A 100 -17.73 -10.38 -5.13
CA HIS A 100 -17.75 -11.84 -5.03
C HIS A 100 -19.13 -12.36 -4.63
N THR A 101 -19.82 -11.70 -3.69
CA THR A 101 -21.17 -12.07 -3.26
C THR A 101 -22.19 -11.87 -4.37
N ILE A 102 -22.09 -10.76 -5.13
CA ILE A 102 -22.96 -10.47 -6.27
C ILE A 102 -22.71 -11.45 -7.43
N SER A 103 -21.45 -11.77 -7.71
CA SER A 103 -21.10 -12.76 -8.74
C SER A 103 -21.68 -14.13 -8.41
N LYS A 104 -21.57 -14.56 -7.15
CA LYS A 104 -22.16 -15.81 -6.66
C LYS A 104 -23.69 -15.81 -6.75
N SER A 105 -24.37 -14.69 -6.47
CA SER A 105 -25.84 -14.63 -6.52
C SER A 105 -26.39 -14.54 -7.96
N ARG A 106 -25.60 -14.06 -8.92
CA ARG A 106 -26.00 -13.95 -10.33
C ARG A 106 -25.82 -15.23 -11.14
N GLY A 107 -25.24 -16.30 -10.56
CA GLY A 107 -25.02 -17.58 -11.27
C GLY A 107 -24.04 -17.49 -12.43
N THR A 108 -23.44 -16.32 -12.68
CA THR A 108 -22.37 -16.10 -13.65
C THR A 108 -21.03 -16.45 -13.01
N SER A 109 -20.89 -17.69 -12.54
CA SER A 109 -19.56 -18.29 -12.40
C SER A 109 -19.06 -18.54 -13.82
N ALA A 110 -18.33 -17.56 -14.37
CA ALA A 110 -17.45 -17.86 -15.48
C ALA A 110 -16.40 -18.86 -14.94
N ALA A 111 -16.43 -20.05 -15.53
CA ALA A 111 -15.38 -21.05 -15.44
C ALA A 111 -14.03 -20.47 -15.90
#